data_AF-A0A925X8E4-F1
#
_entry.id   AF-A0A925X8E4-F1
#
_cell.length_a   1.000
_cell.length_b   1.000
_cell.length_c   1.000
_cell.angle_alpha   90.00
_cell.angle_beta   90.00
_cell.angle_gamma   90.00
#
_symmetry.space_group_name_H-M   'P 1'
#
loop_
_entity.id
_entity.type
_entity.pdbx_description
1 polymer ?
#
loop_
_entity_poly.entity_id
_entity_poly.type
_entity_poly.pdbx_seq_one_letter_code
_entity_poly.pdbx_strand_id
1 'polypeptide(L)'
;MSNFINTSKWFSVVPLLALVMLLIGWSFNRSPQMSKNTYKNDTAKVSFNYNNEWMSARTEAVGVLAEYKILANPQVQMQVRDLNKYMFSYKSSHEQYNKATFKNFNKLKDADTKVAGKEAYRLDYSYSEFDDKGKEVIMFATDVLIPREKNIVLLRYAAPEADFAKYEKNFDNTLESVTLN
;
A
#
# COMPACT_ATOMS: atom_id res chain seq x y z
N MET A 1 -74.19 -20.70 18.73
CA MET A 1 -73.23 -19.85 19.45
C MET A 1 -71.89 -19.98 18.77
N SER A 2 -71.39 -18.86 18.26
CA SER A 2 -70.11 -18.66 17.60
C SER A 2 -68.94 -18.86 18.55
N ASN A 3 -67.82 -19.39 18.06
CA ASN A 3 -66.48 -18.94 18.46
C ASN A 3 -65.52 -19.13 17.27
N PHE A 4 -65.23 -18.01 16.61
CA PHE A 4 -64.01 -17.79 15.83
C PHE A 4 -62.84 -17.71 16.81
N ILE A 5 -61.67 -18.25 16.45
CA ILE A 5 -60.31 -17.67 16.66
C ILE A 5 -59.38 -18.52 15.78
N ASN A 6 -59.08 -18.05 14.56
CA ASN A 6 -57.94 -17.21 14.20
C ASN A 6 -56.67 -18.03 13.95
N THR A 7 -56.47 -18.35 12.66
CA THR A 7 -55.24 -18.90 12.09
C THR A 7 -54.11 -17.87 12.23
N SER A 8 -53.30 -17.97 13.28
CA SER A 8 -52.03 -17.25 13.32
C SER A 8 -51.01 -18.03 12.51
N LYS A 9 -50.77 -17.53 11.29
CA LYS A 9 -49.64 -17.92 10.46
C LYS A 9 -48.37 -17.63 11.25
N TRP A 10 -47.73 -18.67 11.78
CA TRP A 10 -46.34 -18.61 12.23
C TRP A 10 -45.47 -18.43 10.98
N PHE A 11 -45.39 -17.20 10.48
CA PHE A 11 -44.35 -16.82 9.56
C PHE A 11 -43.03 -17.04 10.29
N SER A 12 -42.33 -18.10 9.89
CA SER A 12 -40.99 -18.43 10.38
C SER A 12 -40.15 -17.16 10.36
N VAL A 13 -39.73 -16.68 11.53
CA VAL A 13 -38.88 -15.50 11.69
C VAL A 13 -37.44 -15.82 11.25
N VAL A 14 -37.14 -17.10 11.03
CA VAL A 14 -35.83 -17.64 10.68
C VAL A 14 -35.27 -17.10 9.34
N PRO A 15 -36.04 -17.00 8.24
CA PRO A 15 -35.54 -16.42 6.98
C PRO A 15 -35.25 -14.92 7.12
N LEU A 16 -36.02 -14.21 7.95
CA LEU A 16 -35.84 -12.77 8.19
C LEU A 16 -34.53 -12.52 8.96
N LEU A 17 -34.26 -13.34 9.99
CA LEU A 17 -33.02 -13.28 10.76
C LEU A 17 -31.80 -13.67 9.93
N ALA A 18 -31.91 -14.66 9.04
CA ALA A 18 -30.83 -15.03 8.13
C ALA A 18 -30.46 -13.91 7.14
N LEU A 19 -31.47 -13.19 6.63
CA LEU A 19 -31.25 -12.03 5.75
C LEU A 19 -30.55 -10.88 6.49
N VAL A 20 -30.96 -10.61 7.75
CA VAL A 20 -30.32 -9.60 8.60
C VAL A 20 -28.87 -10.00 8.91
N MET A 21 -28.60 -11.27 9.20
CA MET A 21 -27.23 -11.77 9.41
C MET A 21 -26.36 -11.71 8.15
N LEU A 22 -26.92 -11.94 6.95
CA LEU A 22 -26.20 -11.76 5.68
C LEU A 22 -25.88 -10.29 5.41
N LEU A 23 -26.80 -9.37 5.69
CA LEU A 23 -26.59 -7.92 5.55
C LEU A 23 -25.57 -7.40 6.56
N ILE A 24 -25.58 -7.92 7.79
CA ILE A 24 -24.60 -7.61 8.83
C ILE A 24 -23.23 -8.21 8.49
N GLY A 25 -23.18 -9.45 7.99
CA GLY A 25 -21.93 -10.08 7.51
C GLY A 25 -21.31 -9.33 6.32
N TRP A 26 -22.13 -8.74 5.46
CA TRP A 26 -21.69 -7.85 4.38
C TRP A 26 -21.23 -6.47 4.87
N SER A 27 -21.78 -5.95 5.97
CA SER A 27 -21.33 -4.67 6.54
C SER A 27 -20.05 -4.80 7.37
N PHE A 28 -19.81 -5.95 8.00
CA PHE A 28 -18.57 -6.23 8.75
C PHE A 28 -17.38 -6.64 7.87
N ASN A 29 -17.61 -7.06 6.61
CA ASN A 29 -16.54 -7.22 5.62
C ASN A 29 -16.12 -5.91 4.95
N ARG A 30 -16.78 -4.79 5.25
CA ARG A 30 -16.23 -3.48 4.91
C ARG A 30 -15.10 -3.20 5.88
N SER A 31 -13.88 -3.47 5.40
CA SER A 31 -12.67 -2.94 6.02
C SER A 31 -12.93 -1.48 6.41
N PRO A 32 -12.59 -1.05 7.64
CA PRO A 32 -12.92 0.28 8.13
C PRO A 32 -12.55 1.29 7.06
N GLN A 33 -13.53 2.09 6.64
CA GLN A 33 -13.35 3.10 5.62
C GLN A 33 -12.47 4.19 6.25
N MET A 34 -11.15 3.97 6.19
CA MET A 34 -10.12 4.91 6.63
C MET A 34 -10.43 6.27 6.01
N SER A 35 -10.38 7.34 6.79
CA SER A 35 -10.41 8.69 6.22
C SER A 35 -9.15 8.85 5.37
N LYS A 36 -9.33 9.04 4.05
CA LYS A 36 -8.24 9.06 3.08
C LYS A 36 -7.80 10.50 2.86
N ASN A 37 -6.54 10.81 3.13
CA ASN A 37 -5.90 12.00 2.61
C ASN A 37 -5.41 11.71 1.18
N THR A 38 -5.41 12.72 0.31
CA THR A 38 -4.89 12.58 -1.06
C THR A 38 -3.56 13.32 -1.17
N TYR A 39 -2.53 12.60 -1.59
CA TYR A 39 -1.26 13.18 -2.01
C TYR A 39 -1.35 13.57 -3.49
N LYS A 40 -0.75 14.70 -3.86
CA LYS A 40 -0.63 15.17 -5.24
C LYS A 40 0.75 15.75 -5.50
N ASN A 41 1.36 15.35 -6.62
CA ASN A 41 2.58 15.94 -7.16
C ASN A 41 2.33 16.35 -8.61
N ASP A 42 2.20 17.66 -8.84
CA ASP A 42 1.86 18.19 -10.16
C ASP A 42 3.03 18.10 -11.15
N THR A 43 4.27 18.17 -10.66
CA THR A 43 5.49 18.02 -11.48
C THR A 43 5.62 16.62 -12.04
N ALA A 44 5.45 15.62 -11.18
CA ALA A 44 5.48 14.21 -11.53
C ALA A 44 4.15 13.70 -12.11
N LYS A 45 3.11 14.53 -12.04
CA LYS A 45 1.72 14.24 -12.39
C LYS A 45 1.25 12.91 -11.79
N VAL A 46 1.45 12.74 -10.48
CA VAL A 46 1.00 11.56 -9.73
C VAL A 46 0.20 11.98 -8.52
N SER A 47 -0.85 11.22 -8.22
CA SER A 47 -1.60 11.36 -6.97
C SER A 47 -1.99 10.00 -6.43
N PHE A 48 -2.12 9.87 -5.12
CA PHE A 48 -2.60 8.64 -4.48
C PHE A 48 -3.23 8.97 -3.13
N ASN A 49 -4.06 8.05 -2.63
CA ASN A 49 -4.65 8.13 -1.31
C ASN A 49 -3.78 7.44 -0.28
N TYR A 50 -3.71 8.05 0.89
CA TYR A 50 -2.97 7.54 2.04
C TYR A 50 -3.79 7.67 3.32
N ASN A 51 -3.43 6.87 4.31
CA ASN A 51 -4.09 6.86 5.61
C ASN A 51 -3.76 8.17 6.37
N ASN A 52 -4.76 8.74 7.02
CA ASN A 52 -4.69 10.00 7.77
C ASN A 52 -3.67 10.02 8.92
N GLU A 53 -3.26 8.84 9.43
CA GLU A 53 -2.26 8.71 10.47
C GLU A 53 -0.81 8.89 9.96
N TRP A 54 -0.60 9.02 8.64
CA TRP A 54 0.74 9.16 8.08
C TRP A 54 1.20 10.62 8.15
N MET A 55 2.37 10.87 8.73
CA MET A 55 3.00 12.19 8.80
C MET A 55 3.81 12.47 7.53
N SER A 56 3.73 13.70 7.01
CA SER A 56 4.47 14.09 5.82
C SER A 56 5.89 14.54 6.17
N ALA A 57 6.90 14.00 5.51
CA ALA A 57 8.25 14.56 5.52
C ALA A 57 8.74 14.73 4.08
N ARG A 58 9.25 15.92 3.74
CA ARG A 58 9.82 16.21 2.42
C ARG A 58 11.34 16.23 2.54
N THR A 59 12.05 15.50 1.68
CA THR A 59 13.50 15.66 1.55
C THR A 59 13.82 16.09 0.14
N GLU A 60 14.47 17.24 0.00
CA GLU A 60 15.05 17.66 -1.27
C GLU A 60 16.48 17.14 -1.32
N ALA A 61 16.68 15.99 -1.98
CA ALA A 61 18.00 15.58 -2.43
C ALA A 61 18.09 15.92 -3.92
N VAL A 62 19.24 16.46 -4.36
CA VAL A 62 19.44 16.91 -5.74
C VAL A 62 19.05 15.80 -6.74
N GLY A 63 18.05 16.08 -7.60
CA GLY A 63 17.56 15.14 -8.62
C GLY A 63 16.56 14.07 -8.14
N VAL A 64 16.13 14.12 -6.88
CA VAL A 64 15.11 13.23 -6.31
C VAL A 64 14.07 14.06 -5.55
N LEU A 65 12.85 14.14 -6.09
CA LEU A 65 11.70 14.61 -5.32
C LEU A 65 11.20 13.43 -4.48
N ALA A 66 11.76 13.24 -3.28
CA ALA A 66 11.32 12.23 -2.32
C ALA A 66 10.38 12.84 -1.28
N GLU A 67 9.17 12.31 -1.19
CA GLU A 67 8.18 12.66 -0.18
C GLU A 67 7.78 11.42 0.62
N TYR A 68 8.09 11.45 1.90
CA TYR A 68 7.86 10.39 2.85
C TYR A 68 6.51 10.61 3.52
N LYS A 69 5.81 9.51 3.81
CA LYS A 69 4.62 9.51 4.64
C LYS A 69 4.84 8.47 5.74
N ILE A 70 5.38 8.92 6.87
CA ILE A 70 5.82 8.08 7.98
C ILE A 70 4.65 7.86 8.94
N LEU A 71 4.21 6.62 9.11
CA LEU A 71 3.72 6.16 10.41
C LEU A 71 4.95 5.78 11.22
N ALA A 72 4.96 6.03 12.53
CA ALA A 72 6.11 5.75 13.40
C ALA A 72 6.68 4.32 13.22
N ASN A 73 5.82 3.37 12.85
CA ASN A 73 6.07 2.11 12.13
C ASN A 73 4.67 1.60 11.68
N PRO A 74 4.39 1.30 10.41
CA PRO A 74 5.28 1.11 9.26
C PRO A 74 5.69 2.40 8.53
N GLN A 75 6.80 2.37 7.80
CA GLN A 75 7.24 3.49 6.97
C GLN A 75 6.70 3.33 5.54
N VAL A 76 5.96 4.32 5.03
CA VAL A 76 5.60 4.38 3.62
C VAL A 76 6.32 5.55 2.97
N GLN A 77 7.03 5.27 1.90
CA GLN A 77 7.86 6.25 1.21
C GLN A 77 7.46 6.32 -0.26
N MET A 78 7.14 7.51 -0.77
CA MET A 78 7.11 7.73 -2.21
C MET A 78 8.35 8.52 -2.63
N GLN A 79 9.00 8.06 -3.69
CA GLN A 79 10.03 8.81 -4.37
C GLN A 79 9.68 8.97 -5.83
N VAL A 80 9.74 10.19 -6.35
CA VAL A 80 9.76 10.41 -7.80
C VAL A 80 11.21 10.66 -8.20
N ARG A 81 11.74 9.82 -9.08
CA ARG A 81 13.10 9.91 -9.59
C ARG A 81 13.06 10.18 -11.09
N ASP A 82 13.71 11.26 -11.52
CA ASP A 82 13.87 11.53 -12.94
C ASP A 82 14.77 10.47 -13.59
N LEU A 83 14.36 10.00 -14.77
CA LEU A 83 15.16 9.09 -15.57
C LEU A 83 16.21 9.94 -16.28
N ASN A 84 17.39 10.08 -15.71
CA ASN A 84 18.51 10.61 -16.46
C ASN A 84 18.95 9.59 -17.52
N LYS A 85 18.33 9.73 -18.69
CA LYS A 85 18.60 9.26 -20.07
C LYS A 85 19.07 7.83 -20.37
N TYR A 86 19.70 7.04 -19.48
CA TYR A 86 20.34 5.78 -19.92
C TYR A 86 20.42 4.65 -18.87
N MET A 87 19.58 4.62 -17.85
CA MET A 87 19.66 3.49 -16.93
C MET A 87 19.12 2.20 -17.57
N PHE A 88 20.07 1.35 -17.98
CA PHE A 88 19.93 -0.10 -18.22
C PHE A 88 18.83 -0.71 -17.34
N SER A 89 18.07 -1.67 -17.91
CA SER A 89 16.88 -2.33 -17.34
C SER A 89 16.60 -1.88 -15.90
N TYR A 90 15.68 -0.93 -15.73
CA TYR A 90 15.42 -0.27 -14.45
C TYR A 90 15.20 -1.28 -13.30
N LYS A 91 14.69 -2.47 -13.61
CA LYS A 91 14.58 -3.63 -12.69
C LYS A 91 15.93 -4.02 -12.09
N SER A 92 16.91 -4.37 -12.93
CA SER A 92 18.23 -4.81 -12.49
C SER A 92 19.02 -3.69 -11.81
N SER A 93 18.91 -2.47 -12.34
CA SER A 93 19.60 -1.31 -11.76
C SER A 93 19.07 -0.96 -10.37
N HIS A 94 17.76 -1.05 -10.18
CA HIS A 94 17.13 -0.81 -8.88
C HIS A 94 17.46 -1.90 -7.86
N GLU A 95 17.46 -3.17 -8.27
CA GLU A 95 17.90 -4.27 -7.41
C GLU A 95 19.37 -4.11 -6.98
N GLN A 96 20.26 -3.74 -7.90
CA GLN A 96 21.67 -3.47 -7.59
C GLN A 96 21.83 -2.27 -6.64
N TYR A 97 21.06 -1.19 -6.86
CA TYR A 97 21.05 -0.04 -5.96
C TYR A 97 20.61 -0.44 -4.55
N ASN A 98 19.52 -1.20 -4.41
CA ASN A 98 19.04 -1.68 -3.12
C ASN A 98 20.07 -2.58 -2.43
N LYS A 99 20.70 -3.49 -3.18
CA LYS A 99 21.77 -4.37 -2.66
C LYS A 99 23.00 -3.61 -2.16
N ALA A 100 23.34 -2.49 -2.81
CA ALA A 100 24.44 -1.63 -2.39
C ALA A 100 24.07 -0.70 -1.22
N THR A 101 22.79 -0.34 -1.11
CA THR A 101 22.29 0.61 -0.10
C THR A 101 21.96 -0.07 1.22
N PHE A 102 21.36 -1.26 1.17
CA PHE A 102 20.78 -1.91 2.34
C PHE A 102 21.66 -3.05 2.86
N LYS A 103 21.95 -3.01 4.17
CA LYS A 103 22.69 -4.09 4.85
C LYS A 103 21.87 -5.38 4.83
N ASN A 104 22.54 -6.51 4.59
CA ASN A 104 21.92 -7.84 4.53
C ASN A 104 20.73 -7.93 3.56
N PHE A 105 20.78 -7.18 2.45
CA PHE A 105 19.76 -7.23 1.42
C PHE A 105 19.52 -8.68 0.96
N ASN A 106 18.26 -9.10 1.02
CA ASN A 106 17.82 -10.39 0.53
C ASN A 106 16.54 -10.22 -0.29
N LYS A 107 16.61 -10.54 -1.59
CA LYS A 107 15.45 -10.51 -2.48
C LYS A 107 14.50 -11.65 -2.09
N LEU A 108 13.23 -11.29 -1.84
CA LEU A 108 12.17 -12.24 -1.50
C LEU A 108 11.40 -12.64 -2.75
N LYS A 109 11.01 -11.65 -3.56
CA LYS A 109 10.20 -11.85 -4.75
C LYS A 109 10.37 -10.69 -5.74
N ASP A 110 10.26 -10.99 -7.02
CA ASP A 110 10.05 -10.01 -8.07
C ASP A 110 8.90 -10.41 -8.99
N ALA A 111 8.16 -9.42 -9.50
CA ALA A 111 7.06 -9.65 -10.41
C ALA A 111 6.76 -8.41 -11.27
N ASP A 112 6.32 -8.65 -12.50
CA ASP A 112 5.61 -7.64 -13.27
C ASP A 112 4.20 -7.44 -12.69
N THR A 113 3.79 -6.18 -12.58
CA THR A 113 2.49 -5.78 -12.04
C THR A 113 1.88 -4.66 -12.88
N LYS A 114 0.67 -4.21 -12.52
CA LYS A 114 0.02 -3.07 -13.14
C LYS A 114 -0.41 -2.06 -12.09
N VAL A 115 -0.11 -0.80 -12.32
CA VAL A 115 -0.57 0.33 -11.50
C VAL A 115 -1.19 1.37 -12.43
N ALA A 116 -2.41 1.81 -12.12
CA ALA A 116 -3.18 2.74 -12.96
C ALA A 116 -3.23 2.31 -14.45
N GLY A 117 -3.35 1.00 -14.70
CA GLY A 117 -3.38 0.42 -16.05
C GLY A 117 -2.05 0.37 -16.79
N LYS A 118 -0.94 0.88 -16.20
CA LYS A 118 0.40 0.82 -16.78
C LYS A 118 1.20 -0.35 -16.21
N GLU A 119 2.08 -0.91 -17.05
CA GLU A 119 3.07 -1.88 -16.59
C GLU A 119 3.97 -1.25 -15.53
N ALA A 120 4.19 -2.00 -14.46
CA ALA A 120 5.04 -1.63 -13.34
C ALA A 120 5.79 -2.88 -12.87
N TYR A 121 6.79 -2.69 -12.03
CA TYR A 121 7.61 -3.77 -11.49
C TYR A 121 7.55 -3.73 -9.97
N ARG A 122 7.23 -4.87 -9.35
CA ARG A 122 7.24 -5.06 -7.90
C ARG A 122 8.47 -5.85 -7.49
N LEU A 123 9.19 -5.36 -6.50
CA LEU A 123 10.32 -6.01 -5.86
C LEU A 123 10.08 -6.07 -4.35
N ASP A 124 9.91 -7.26 -3.82
CA ASP A 124 9.82 -7.53 -2.39
C ASP A 124 11.19 -8.02 -1.89
N TYR A 125 11.67 -7.44 -0.80
CA TYR A 125 12.98 -7.73 -0.23
C TYR A 125 12.98 -7.54 1.28
N SER A 126 13.99 -8.09 1.93
CA SER A 126 14.30 -7.83 3.33
C SER A 126 15.68 -7.21 3.47
N TYR A 127 15.88 -6.45 4.53
CA TYR A 127 17.16 -5.87 4.89
C TYR A 127 17.26 -5.63 6.39
N SER A 128 18.47 -5.32 6.87
CA SER A 128 18.70 -4.97 8.27
C SER A 128 18.88 -3.46 8.43
N GLU A 129 18.24 -2.89 9.44
CA GLU A 129 18.36 -1.50 9.85
C GLU A 129 18.56 -1.43 11.37
N PHE A 130 19.10 -0.33 11.88
CA PHE A 130 19.17 -0.11 13.32
C PHE A 130 17.98 0.74 13.77
N ASP A 131 17.27 0.30 14.80
CA ASP A 131 16.21 1.11 15.41
C ASP A 131 16.79 2.31 16.19
N ASP A 132 15.90 3.16 16.72
CA ASP A 132 16.30 4.35 17.51
C ASP A 132 17.11 4.00 18.78
N LYS A 133 17.15 2.73 19.17
CA LYS A 133 17.90 2.21 20.32
C LYS A 133 19.22 1.56 19.90
N GLY A 134 19.58 1.62 18.61
CA GLY A 134 20.77 1.01 18.04
C GLY A 134 20.71 -0.51 17.94
N LYS A 135 19.51 -1.11 18.03
CA LYS A 135 19.31 -2.55 17.87
C LYS A 135 19.06 -2.87 16.39
N GLU A 136 19.75 -3.87 15.89
CA GLU A 136 19.49 -4.39 14.54
C GLU A 136 18.10 -5.03 14.47
N VAL A 137 17.30 -4.58 13.52
CA VAL A 137 15.96 -5.07 13.21
C VAL A 137 15.88 -5.49 11.74
N ILE A 138 15.13 -6.56 11.47
CA ILE A 138 14.85 -7.00 10.10
C ILE A 138 13.64 -6.24 9.60
N MET A 139 13.84 -5.55 8.48
CA MET A 139 12.84 -4.80 7.75
C MET A 139 12.43 -5.60 6.53
N PHE A 140 11.13 -5.65 6.26
CA PHE A 140 10.59 -6.10 4.99
C PHE A 140 10.17 -4.87 4.20
N ALA A 141 10.43 -4.88 2.90
CA ALA A 141 10.04 -3.80 2.01
C ALA A 141 9.53 -4.29 0.66
N THR A 142 8.61 -3.52 0.11
CA THR A 142 8.11 -3.65 -1.24
C THR A 142 8.37 -2.35 -1.99
N ASP A 143 9.08 -2.45 -3.10
CA ASP A 143 9.26 -1.36 -4.05
C ASP A 143 8.41 -1.62 -5.29
N VAL A 144 7.59 -0.65 -5.67
CA VAL A 144 6.85 -0.64 -6.93
C VAL A 144 7.38 0.48 -7.82
N LEU A 145 7.97 0.09 -8.94
CA LEU A 145 8.53 0.97 -9.94
C LEU A 145 7.53 1.14 -11.08
N ILE A 146 7.06 2.36 -11.28
CA ILE A 146 6.11 2.73 -12.33
C ILE A 146 6.89 3.55 -13.38
N PRO A 147 7.34 2.92 -14.47
CA PRO A 147 8.05 3.61 -15.53
C PRO A 147 7.14 4.62 -16.25
N ARG A 148 7.70 5.80 -16.51
CA ARG A 148 7.13 6.82 -17.39
C ARG A 148 8.13 7.21 -18.46
N GLU A 149 7.67 8.02 -19.41
CA GLU A 149 8.47 8.49 -20.54
C GLU A 149 9.78 9.20 -20.11
N LYS A 150 9.75 9.94 -18.99
CA LYS A 150 10.89 10.78 -18.53
C LYS A 150 11.31 10.55 -17.07
N ASN A 151 10.58 9.72 -16.33
CA ASN A 151 10.85 9.46 -14.92
C ASN A 151 10.35 8.09 -14.48
N ILE A 152 10.72 7.68 -13.28
CA ILE A 152 10.14 6.52 -12.57
C ILE A 152 9.50 7.05 -11.30
N VAL A 153 8.26 6.65 -11.06
CA VAL A 153 7.65 6.78 -9.74
C VAL A 153 7.98 5.51 -8.97
N LEU A 154 8.69 5.65 -7.86
CA LEU A 154 8.98 4.59 -6.90
C LEU A 154 8.04 4.74 -5.71
N LEU A 155 7.20 3.74 -5.48
CA LEU A 155 6.43 3.60 -4.25
C LEU A 155 7.08 2.52 -3.41
N ARG A 156 7.61 2.89 -2.26
CA ARG A 156 8.22 1.99 -1.29
C ARG A 156 7.33 1.87 -0.06
N TYR A 157 7.16 0.65 0.39
CA TYR A 157 6.57 0.34 1.67
C TYR A 157 7.58 -0.48 2.46
N ALA A 158 7.89 -0.07 3.69
CA ALA A 158 8.84 -0.76 4.55
C ALA A 158 8.33 -0.83 5.98
N ALA A 159 8.49 -1.97 6.62
CA ALA A 159 8.10 -2.16 8.02
C ALA A 159 8.98 -3.22 8.68
N PRO A 160 9.08 -3.22 10.01
CA PRO A 160 9.61 -4.37 10.73
C PRO A 160 8.89 -5.65 10.29
N GLU A 161 9.61 -6.76 10.14
CA GLU A 161 9.08 -8.04 9.67
C GLU A 161 7.80 -8.46 10.41
N ALA A 162 7.78 -8.29 11.74
CA ALA A 162 6.65 -8.63 12.59
C ALA A 162 5.36 -7.85 12.28
N ASP A 163 5.50 -6.64 11.74
CA ASP A 163 4.38 -5.72 11.45
C ASP A 163 4.02 -5.69 9.96
N PHE A 164 4.89 -6.18 9.07
CA PHE A 164 4.75 -6.01 7.63
C PHE A 164 3.40 -6.52 7.10
N ALA A 165 3.03 -7.76 7.44
CA ALA A 165 1.79 -8.39 6.98
C ALA A 165 0.51 -7.68 7.48
N LYS A 166 0.57 -7.02 8.65
CA LYS A 166 -0.58 -6.30 9.23
C LYS A 166 -1.00 -5.11 8.38
N TYR A 167 -0.05 -4.52 7.67
CA TYR A 167 -0.20 -3.24 7.00
C TYR A 167 0.03 -3.32 5.48
N GLU A 168 0.44 -4.48 4.94
CA GLU A 168 0.56 -4.72 3.49
C GLU A 168 -0.72 -4.34 2.74
N LYS A 169 -1.89 -4.68 3.29
CA LYS A 169 -3.19 -4.30 2.71
C LYS A 169 -3.36 -2.78 2.58
N ASN A 170 -2.79 -1.98 3.47
CA ASN A 170 -2.85 -0.53 3.37
C ASN A 170 -2.01 -0.02 2.19
N PHE A 171 -0.87 -0.67 1.93
CA PHE A 171 -0.06 -0.36 0.76
C PHE A 171 -0.76 -0.74 -0.54
N ASP A 172 -1.40 -1.91 -0.61
CA ASP A 172 -2.19 -2.31 -1.78
C ASP A 172 -3.33 -1.30 -2.07
N ASN A 173 -4.05 -0.86 -1.03
CA ASN A 173 -5.05 0.20 -1.16
C ASN A 173 -4.46 1.53 -1.68
N THR A 174 -3.22 1.84 -1.29
CA THR A 174 -2.50 3.01 -1.82
C THR A 174 -2.17 2.80 -3.30
N LEU A 175 -1.65 1.65 -3.69
CA LEU A 175 -1.36 1.31 -5.10
C LEU A 175 -2.60 1.39 -5.98
N GLU A 176 -3.74 0.87 -5.53
CA GLU A 176 -5.02 0.94 -6.26
C GLU A 176 -5.52 2.37 -6.45
N SER A 177 -5.17 3.27 -5.55
CA SER A 177 -5.57 4.69 -5.61
C SER A 177 -4.63 5.56 -6.44
N VAL A 178 -3.50 5.02 -6.91
CA VAL A 178 -2.56 5.76 -7.74
C VAL A 178 -3.25 6.20 -9.02
N THR A 179 -3.13 7.49 -9.31
CA THR A 179 -3.55 8.11 -10.56
C THR A 179 -2.33 8.76 -11.21
N LEU A 180 -2.16 8.51 -12.51
CA LEU A 180 -1.07 9.04 -13.31
C LEU A 180 -1.67 10.01 -14.34
N ASN A 181 -1.34 11.30 -14.22
CA ASN A 181 -1.81 12.38 -15.10
C ASN A 181 -0.72 12.79 -16.12
#